data_AF-A0A7T7VRB3-F1
#
_entry.id   AF-A0A7T7VRB3-F1
#
_cell.length_a   1.000
_cell.length_b   1.000
_cell.length_c   1.000
_cell.angle_alpha   90.00
_cell.angle_beta   90.00
_cell.angle_gamma   90.00
#
_symmetry.space_group_name_H-M   'P 1'
#
loop_
_entity.id
_entity.type
_entity.pdbx_description
1 polymer ?
#
loop_
_entity_poly.entity_id
_entity_poly.type
_entity_poly.pdbx_seq_one_letter_code
_entity_poly.pdbx_strand_id
1 'polypeptide(L)'
;MDMQERSGKTNPKAVVNWVALAALVIPIGGFSIFVGWNKANAPIEILAEHSAWTYHLPVWLGRTVGWMELVAAAVLFAGLLIPKFSRPGMFAAIWITLNHIVAAIVHIIFAEWHTLTQSAIVITLCVIMVLLFAQRVRRTI
;
A
#
# COMPACT_ATOMS: atom_id res chain seq x y z
N MET A 1 10.21 11.24 47.03
CA MET A 1 10.25 10.05 46.16
C MET A 1 9.21 10.28 45.08
N ASP A 2 9.54 11.12 44.10
CA ASP A 2 8.62 11.62 43.08
C ASP A 2 8.48 10.60 41.94
N MET A 3 7.42 9.79 42.02
CA MET A 3 7.00 8.86 40.98
C MET A 3 5.76 9.34 40.20
N GLN A 4 5.31 10.59 40.39
CA GLN A 4 3.96 11.00 40.02
C GLN A 4 3.82 11.97 38.84
N GLU A 5 4.90 12.33 38.13
CA GLU A 5 4.80 13.25 37.00
C GLU A 5 5.52 12.76 35.73
N ARG A 6 5.31 11.48 35.37
CA ARG A 6 5.47 11.06 33.97
C ARG A 6 4.32 11.65 33.16
N SER A 7 4.41 12.97 32.92
CA SER A 7 3.54 13.75 32.06
C SER A 7 3.35 12.99 30.73
N GLY A 8 2.20 12.34 30.58
CA GLY A 8 1.71 11.70 29.37
C GLY A 8 1.35 12.72 28.29
N LYS A 9 2.26 13.66 28.00
CA LYS A 9 2.12 14.60 26.89
C LYS A 9 2.37 13.83 25.61
N THR A 10 1.28 13.47 24.93
CA THR A 10 1.31 12.94 23.57
C THR A 10 2.13 13.87 22.68
N ASN A 11 3.20 13.37 22.08
CA ASN A 11 4.01 14.15 21.15
C ASN A 11 3.15 14.54 19.94
N PRO A 12 2.83 15.83 19.72
CA PRO A 12 1.91 16.24 18.66
C PRO A 12 2.41 15.84 17.27
N LYS A 13 3.73 15.79 17.04
CA LYS A 13 4.33 15.30 15.78
C LYS A 13 4.16 13.79 15.59
N ALA A 14 4.05 13.02 16.67
CA ALA A 14 3.78 11.59 16.59
C ALA A 14 2.31 11.33 16.23
N VAL A 15 1.40 12.10 16.82
CA VAL A 15 -0.05 12.04 16.50
C VAL A 15 -0.29 12.45 15.05
N VAL A 16 0.24 13.60 14.60
CA VAL A 16 0.09 14.07 13.22
C VAL A 16 0.62 13.04 12.22
N ASN A 17 1.81 12.48 12.44
CA ASN A 17 2.36 11.44 11.57
C ASN A 17 1.48 10.19 11.53
N TRP A 18 0.92 9.78 12.67
CA TRP A 18 0.04 8.61 12.72
C TRP A 18 -1.28 8.87 12.00
N VAL A 19 -1.89 10.04 12.18
CA VAL A 19 -3.12 10.44 11.46
C VAL A 19 -2.87 10.50 9.96
N ALA A 20 -1.76 11.11 9.53
CA ALA A 20 -1.37 11.13 8.11
C ALA A 20 -1.16 9.72 7.56
N LEU A 21 -0.50 8.82 8.32
CA LEU A 21 -0.38 7.41 7.94
C LEU A 21 -1.74 6.73 7.82
N ALA A 22 -2.63 6.91 8.80
CA ALA A 22 -3.96 6.31 8.77
C ALA A 22 -4.76 6.77 7.55
N ALA A 23 -4.73 8.08 7.27
CA ALA A 23 -5.40 8.67 6.11
C ALA A 23 -4.90 8.13 4.76
N LEU A 24 -3.66 7.63 4.69
CA LEU A 24 -3.11 6.99 3.48
C LEU A 24 -3.33 5.48 3.48
N VAL A 25 -3.03 4.80 4.59
CA VAL A 25 -3.11 3.33 4.70
C VAL A 25 -4.53 2.82 4.51
N ILE A 26 -5.54 3.51 5.04
CA ILE A 26 -6.92 3.05 4.93
C ILE A 26 -7.38 3.00 3.47
N PRO A 27 -7.33 4.09 2.68
CA PRO A 27 -7.75 4.04 1.29
C PRO A 27 -6.82 3.20 0.41
N ILE A 28 -5.49 3.30 0.57
CA ILE A 28 -4.55 2.52 -0.24
C ILE A 28 -4.64 1.03 0.08
N GLY A 29 -4.67 0.67 1.36
CA GLY A 29 -4.81 -0.71 1.81
C GLY A 29 -6.17 -1.30 1.39
N GLY A 30 -7.25 -0.54 1.53
CA GLY A 30 -8.58 -0.96 1.06
C GLY A 30 -8.62 -1.16 -0.46
N PHE A 31 -8.04 -0.23 -1.21
CA PHE A 31 -7.89 -0.35 -2.66
C PHE A 31 -7.05 -1.58 -3.04
N SER A 32 -5.91 -1.81 -2.40
CA SER A 32 -5.06 -2.99 -2.61
C SER A 32 -5.75 -4.30 -2.26
N ILE A 33 -6.59 -4.33 -1.23
CA ILE A 33 -7.44 -5.51 -0.92
C ILE A 33 -8.40 -5.75 -2.08
N PHE A 34 -9.09 -4.71 -2.54
CA PHE A 34 -10.06 -4.84 -3.63
C PHE A 34 -9.41 -5.33 -4.94
N VAL A 35 -8.33 -4.68 -5.41
CA VAL A 35 -7.69 -5.10 -6.66
C VAL A 35 -6.96 -6.43 -6.53
N GLY A 36 -6.34 -6.70 -5.38
CA GLY A 36 -5.66 -7.96 -5.11
C GLY A 36 -6.61 -9.14 -5.10
N TRP A 37 -7.79 -8.97 -4.47
CA TRP A 37 -8.83 -9.99 -4.45
C TRP A 37 -9.35 -10.32 -5.86
N ASN A 38 -9.61 -9.28 -6.67
CA ASN A 38 -10.05 -9.46 -8.05
C ASN A 38 -8.98 -10.19 -8.87
N LYS A 39 -7.70 -9.78 -8.80
CA LYS A 39 -6.63 -10.47 -9.54
C LYS A 39 -6.42 -11.92 -9.12
N ALA A 40 -6.62 -12.22 -7.84
CA ALA A 40 -6.46 -13.58 -7.31
C ALA A 40 -7.59 -14.53 -7.74
N ASN A 41 -8.82 -14.02 -7.90
CA ASN A 41 -10.01 -14.87 -7.96
C ASN A 41 -10.94 -14.63 -9.16
N ALA A 42 -10.94 -13.44 -9.76
CA ALA A 42 -11.89 -13.11 -10.83
C ALA A 42 -11.57 -13.89 -12.12
N PRO A 43 -12.61 -14.15 -12.96
CA PRO A 43 -12.42 -14.62 -14.33
C PRO A 43 -11.57 -13.62 -15.14
N ILE A 44 -10.81 -14.13 -16.10
CA ILE A 44 -9.88 -13.31 -16.90
C ILE A 44 -10.63 -12.26 -17.74
N GLU A 45 -11.88 -12.56 -18.12
CA GLU A 45 -12.76 -11.69 -18.88
C GLU A 45 -13.13 -10.43 -18.09
N ILE A 46 -13.42 -10.59 -16.79
CA ILE A 46 -13.71 -9.48 -15.88
C ILE A 46 -12.46 -8.63 -15.65
N LEU A 47 -11.29 -9.28 -15.56
CA LEU A 47 -10.01 -8.56 -15.44
C LEU A 47 -9.70 -7.75 -16.71
N ALA A 48 -10.02 -8.27 -17.89
CA ALA A 48 -9.85 -7.56 -19.15
C ALA A 48 -10.85 -6.40 -19.29
N GLU A 49 -12.11 -6.59 -18.90
CA GLU A 49 -13.15 -5.54 -18.94
C GLU A 49 -12.77 -4.31 -18.11
N HIS A 50 -12.08 -4.53 -16.98
CA HIS A 50 -11.64 -3.46 -16.08
C HIS A 50 -10.16 -3.09 -16.24
N SER A 51 -9.51 -3.47 -17.35
CA SER A 51 -8.11 -3.14 -17.64
C SER A 51 -7.19 -3.45 -16.45
N ALA A 52 -7.34 -4.62 -15.82
CA ALA A 52 -6.44 -5.04 -14.76
C ALA A 52 -5.14 -5.56 -15.38
N TRP A 53 -4.05 -4.81 -15.30
CA TRP A 53 -2.78 -5.08 -16.03
C TRP A 53 -2.30 -6.55 -16.03
N THR A 54 -2.60 -7.33 -14.99
CA THR A 54 -2.27 -8.76 -14.89
C THR A 54 -2.97 -9.64 -15.92
N TYR A 55 -4.02 -9.16 -16.61
CA TYR A 55 -4.68 -9.92 -17.67
C TYR A 55 -3.75 -10.19 -18.87
N HIS A 56 -2.69 -9.38 -19.02
CA HIS A 56 -1.62 -9.59 -20.00
C HIS A 56 -0.59 -10.66 -19.59
N LEU A 57 -0.70 -11.21 -18.38
CA LEU A 57 0.20 -12.24 -17.87
C LEU A 57 -0.45 -13.64 -17.99
N PRO A 58 0.37 -14.71 -17.92
CA PRO A 58 -0.17 -16.03 -17.64
C PRO A 58 -1.04 -16.03 -16.37
N VAL A 59 -2.19 -16.70 -16.41
CA VAL A 59 -3.21 -16.66 -15.35
C VAL A 59 -2.64 -16.95 -13.96
N TRP A 60 -1.76 -17.96 -13.84
CA TRP A 60 -1.17 -18.31 -12.55
C TRP A 60 -0.31 -17.17 -11.97
N LEU A 61 0.39 -16.43 -12.82
CA LEU A 61 1.26 -15.33 -12.41
C LEU A 61 0.41 -14.12 -12.00
N GLY A 62 -0.62 -13.78 -12.78
CA GLY A 62 -1.59 -12.74 -12.42
C GLY A 62 -2.26 -13.00 -11.07
N ARG A 63 -2.65 -14.26 -10.82
CA ARG A 63 -3.21 -14.67 -9.51
C ARG A 63 -2.20 -14.55 -8.37
N THR A 64 -0.93 -14.88 -8.64
CA THR A 64 0.15 -14.77 -7.65
C THR A 64 0.36 -13.31 -7.26
N VAL A 65 0.38 -12.40 -8.24
CA VAL A 65 0.42 -10.95 -7.97
C VAL A 65 -0.77 -10.52 -7.10
N GLY A 66 -1.97 -10.99 -7.40
CA GLY A 66 -3.16 -10.71 -6.59
C GLY A 66 -2.99 -11.12 -5.12
N TRP A 67 -2.51 -12.33 -4.86
CA TRP A 67 -2.21 -12.78 -3.49
C TRP A 67 -1.12 -11.96 -2.81
N MET A 68 -0.07 -11.56 -3.54
CA MET A 68 0.98 -10.70 -3.00
C MET A 68 0.45 -9.30 -2.63
N GLU A 69 -0.49 -8.74 -3.40
CA GLU A 69 -1.17 -7.48 -3.04
C GLU A 69 -1.99 -7.62 -1.75
N LEU A 70 -2.71 -8.73 -1.57
CA LEU A 70 -3.46 -8.99 -0.34
C LEU A 70 -2.54 -9.10 0.88
N VAL A 71 -1.41 -9.82 0.75
CA VAL A 71 -0.41 -9.92 1.81
C VAL A 71 0.21 -8.56 2.12
N ALA A 72 0.57 -7.79 1.09
CA ALA A 72 1.11 -6.44 1.27
C ALA A 72 0.11 -5.52 1.98
N ALA A 73 -1.17 -5.55 1.61
CA ALA A 73 -2.21 -4.78 2.28
C ALA A 73 -2.36 -5.18 3.76
N ALA A 74 -2.38 -6.48 4.06
CA ALA A 74 -2.44 -6.97 5.44
C ALA A 74 -1.23 -6.49 6.28
N VAL A 75 -0.02 -6.57 5.72
CA VAL A 75 1.21 -6.07 6.36
C VAL A 75 1.16 -4.55 6.54
N LEU A 76 0.58 -3.81 5.59
CA LEU A 76 0.40 -2.37 5.67
C LEU A 76 -0.51 -1.98 6.84
N PHE A 77 -1.66 -2.63 6.98
CA PHE A 77 -2.57 -2.44 8.12
C PHE A 77 -1.92 -2.83 9.45
N ALA A 78 -1.19 -3.94 9.49
CA ALA A 78 -0.43 -4.34 10.68
C ALA A 78 0.62 -3.27 11.05
N GLY A 79 1.31 -2.68 10.07
CA GLY A 79 2.26 -1.58 10.28
C GLY A 79 1.61 -0.31 10.82
N LEU A 80 0.37 -0.01 10.43
CA LEU A 80 -0.39 1.12 10.97
C LEU A 80 -0.71 0.90 12.46
N LEU A 81 -1.28 -0.27 12.78
CA LEU A 81 -1.81 -0.58 14.11
C LEU A 81 -0.72 -0.93 15.13
N ILE A 82 0.34 -1.61 14.71
CA ILE A 82 1.36 -2.18 15.61
C ILE A 82 2.71 -1.50 15.34
N PRO A 83 3.24 -0.66 16.27
CA PRO A 83 4.48 0.10 16.03
C PRO A 83 5.69 -0.73 15.61
N LYS A 84 5.88 -1.94 16.16
CA LYS A 84 6.98 -2.86 15.79
C LYS A 84 6.92 -3.33 14.32
N PHE A 85 5.74 -3.27 13.69
CA PHE A 85 5.54 -3.61 12.28
C PHE A 85 5.77 -2.42 11.33
N SER A 86 6.26 -1.26 11.81
CA SER A 86 6.50 -0.10 10.95
C SER A 86 7.48 -0.39 9.79
N ARG A 87 8.49 -1.23 10.03
CA ARG A 87 9.48 -1.60 9.00
C ARG A 87 8.89 -2.57 7.96
N PRO A 88 8.19 -3.66 8.35
CA PRO A 88 7.35 -4.42 7.41
C PRO A 88 6.34 -3.56 6.64
N GLY A 89 5.63 -2.65 7.31
CA GLY A 89 4.68 -1.73 6.67
C GLY A 89 5.33 -0.83 5.61
N MET A 90 6.55 -0.37 5.87
CA MET A 90 7.37 0.35 4.88
C MET A 90 7.64 -0.51 3.64
N PHE A 91 8.05 -1.78 3.82
CA PHE A 91 8.32 -2.68 2.70
C PHE A 91 7.06 -3.03 1.92
N ALA A 92 5.91 -3.19 2.59
CA ALA A 92 4.63 -3.35 1.92
C ALA A 92 4.27 -2.14 1.06
N ALA A 93 4.45 -0.92 1.57
CA ALA A 93 4.23 0.31 0.82
C ALA A 93 5.17 0.41 -0.40
N ILE A 94 6.44 0.03 -0.26
CA ILE A 94 7.40 -0.04 -1.39
C ILE A 94 6.91 -1.05 -2.43
N TRP A 95 6.52 -2.25 -2.01
CA TRP A 95 6.01 -3.27 -2.92
C TRP A 95 4.78 -2.80 -3.70
N ILE A 96 3.79 -2.21 -3.02
CA ILE A 96 2.59 -1.66 -3.67
C ILE A 96 2.97 -0.57 -4.69
N THR A 97 3.94 0.29 -4.35
CA THR A 97 4.47 1.32 -5.26
C THR A 97 5.05 0.70 -6.53
N LEU A 98 5.93 -0.30 -6.38
CA LEU A 98 6.59 -0.98 -7.49
C LEU A 98 5.58 -1.71 -8.38
N ASN A 99 4.58 -2.36 -7.77
CA ASN A 99 3.52 -3.02 -8.49
C ASN A 99 2.68 -2.03 -9.34
N HIS A 100 2.41 -0.82 -8.84
CA HIS A 100 1.76 0.23 -9.63
C HIS A 100 2.66 0.82 -10.72
N ILE A 101 3.98 0.88 -10.52
CA ILE A 101 4.92 1.26 -11.57
C ILE A 101 4.87 0.23 -12.71
N VAL A 102 4.92 -1.07 -12.38
CA VAL A 102 4.78 -2.15 -13.37
C VAL A 102 3.44 -2.05 -14.09
N ALA A 103 2.35 -1.86 -13.35
CA ALA A 103 1.02 -1.64 -13.94
C ALA A 103 1.03 -0.48 -14.95
N ALA A 104 1.57 0.68 -14.56
CA ALA A 104 1.66 1.85 -15.43
C ALA A 104 2.46 1.57 -16.71
N ILE A 105 3.60 0.86 -16.61
CA ILE A 105 4.40 0.46 -17.77
C ILE A 105 3.58 -0.44 -18.70
N VAL A 106 2.87 -1.43 -18.16
CA VAL A 106 2.02 -2.33 -18.94
C VAL A 106 0.90 -1.54 -19.62
N HIS A 107 0.21 -0.65 -18.91
CA HIS A 107 -0.83 0.19 -19.49
C HIS A 107 -0.32 1.10 -20.63
N ILE A 108 0.91 1.61 -20.54
CA ILE A 108 1.54 2.36 -21.64
C ILE A 108 1.77 1.46 -22.85
N ILE A 109 2.29 0.24 -22.65
CA ILE A 109 2.58 -0.72 -23.73
C ILE A 109 1.30 -1.11 -24.49
N PHE A 110 0.19 -1.30 -23.76
CA PHE A 110 -1.10 -1.70 -24.33
C PHE A 110 -2.06 -0.52 -24.61
N ALA A 111 -1.58 0.72 -24.54
CA ALA A 111 -2.33 1.94 -24.84
C ALA A 111 -3.61 2.16 -23.99
N GLU A 112 -3.61 1.69 -22.73
CA GLU A 112 -4.71 1.83 -21.77
C GLU A 112 -4.59 3.13 -20.95
N TRP A 113 -4.55 4.28 -21.62
CA TRP A 113 -4.21 5.58 -21.01
C TRP A 113 -5.10 6.01 -19.84
N HIS A 114 -6.34 5.53 -19.80
CA HIS A 114 -7.33 5.89 -18.79
C HIS A 114 -6.93 5.45 -17.37
N THR A 115 -6.02 4.48 -17.21
CA THR A 115 -5.55 3.96 -15.91
C THR A 115 -4.32 4.71 -15.37
N LEU A 116 -3.66 5.55 -16.19
CA LEU A 116 -2.38 6.17 -15.81
C LEU A 116 -2.53 7.22 -14.73
N THR A 117 -3.59 8.02 -14.76
CA THR A 117 -3.86 9.02 -13.72
C THR A 117 -4.02 8.35 -12.36
N GLN A 118 -4.76 7.23 -12.30
CA GLN A 118 -4.92 6.45 -11.07
C GLN A 118 -3.57 5.89 -10.60
N SER A 119 -2.78 5.32 -11.50
CA SER A 119 -1.46 4.78 -11.15
C SER A 119 -0.52 5.86 -10.63
N ALA A 120 -0.48 7.03 -11.27
CA ALA A 120 0.33 8.16 -10.82
C ALA A 120 -0.05 8.62 -9.41
N ILE A 121 -1.36 8.77 -9.14
CA ILE A 121 -1.86 9.13 -7.81
C ILE A 121 -1.44 8.09 -6.77
N VAL A 122 -1.69 6.81 -7.03
CA VAL A 122 -1.35 5.75 -6.07
C VAL A 122 0.16 5.68 -5.81
N ILE A 123 1.00 5.80 -6.85
CA ILE A 123 2.46 5.82 -6.70
C ILE A 123 2.88 6.98 -5.79
N THR A 124 2.39 8.20 -6.06
CA THR A 124 2.73 9.38 -5.25
C THR A 124 2.32 9.20 -3.79
N LEU A 125 1.10 8.72 -3.54
CA LEU A 125 0.60 8.49 -2.18
C LEU A 125 1.41 7.40 -1.46
N CYS A 126 1.80 6.33 -2.17
CA CYS A 126 2.62 5.27 -1.59
C CYS A 126 4.03 5.75 -1.25
N VAL A 127 4.66 6.59 -2.09
CA VAL A 127 5.96 7.20 -1.78
C VAL A 127 5.89 8.03 -0.49
N ILE A 128 4.85 8.86 -0.33
CA ILE A 128 4.63 9.64 0.90
C ILE A 128 4.46 8.68 2.09
N MET A 129 3.70 7.61 1.93
CA MET A 129 3.48 6.59 2.96
C MET A 129 4.77 5.88 3.37
N VAL A 130 5.65 5.54 2.41
CA VAL A 130 6.99 4.98 2.67
C VAL A 130 7.81 5.93 3.54
N LEU A 131 7.82 7.23 3.21
CA LEU A 131 8.55 8.24 3.99
C LEU A 131 8.01 8.34 5.43
N LEU A 132 6.69 8.32 5.62
CA LEU A 132 6.07 8.37 6.94
C LEU A 132 6.37 7.10 7.77
N PHE A 133 6.35 5.92 7.16
CA PHE A 133 6.78 4.69 7.82
C PHE A 133 8.27 4.73 8.18
N ALA A 134 9.14 5.20 7.29
CA ALA A 134 10.57 5.35 7.55
C ALA A 134 10.83 6.29 8.74
N GLN A 135 10.09 7.39 8.84
CA GLN A 135 10.16 8.30 9.99
C GLN A 135 9.71 7.60 11.29
N ARG A 136 8.66 6.76 11.24
CA ARG A 136 8.19 6.00 12.41
C ARG A 136 9.22 4.96 12.85
N VAL A 137 9.84 4.24 11.92
CA VAL A 137 10.90 3.26 12.20
C VAL A 137 12.07 3.90 12.95
N ARG A 138 12.53 5.08 12.51
CA ARG A 138 13.62 5.82 13.17
C ARG A 138 13.29 6.29 14.60
N ARG A 139 12.02 6.32 14.99
CA ARG A 139 11.57 6.68 16.36
C ARG A 139 11.39 5.47 17.27
N THR A 140 11.32 4.26 16.71
CA THR A 140 11.10 3.01 17.45
C THR A 140 12.38 2.22 17.73
N ILE A 141 13.49 2.59 17.07
CA ILE A 141 14.86 2.12 17.35
C ILE A 141 15.48 3.12 18.30
#